data_AF-K9YSK8-F1
#
_entry.id   AF-K9YSK8-F1
#
_cell.length_a   1.000
_cell.length_b   1.000
_cell.length_c   1.000
_cell.angle_alpha   90.00
_cell.angle_beta   90.00
_cell.angle_gamma   90.00
#
_symmetry.space_group_name_H-M   'P 1'
#
loop_
_entity.id
_entity.type
_entity.pdbx_description
1 polymer ?
#
loop_
_entity_poly.entity_id
_entity_poly.type
_entity_poly.pdbx_seq_one_letter_code
_entity_poly.pdbx_strand_id
1 'polypeptide(L)'
;MKTSSPWQNFLALLPGTLLTLLTITVAFLRFYDEQDFTILGQIREPRLWSNRLTVAALLVAVVNFSVEWNRRNRETNRLAEDDQRRGDEERRRREEATRTENERVERRQGEIQRDRAAAEERERANRERNRAAEERERAARRTRIQNRGTILQIRYQVEPNEANGQALRNFLAFLEEYGE
;
A
#
# COMPACT_ATOMS: atom_id res chain seq x y z
N MET A 1 4.38 -32.86 3.71
CA MET A 1 5.63 -33.49 3.26
C MET A 1 5.29 -34.60 2.28
N LYS A 2 5.66 -34.46 1.00
CA LYS A 2 5.34 -35.45 -0.03
C LYS A 2 6.48 -36.47 -0.05
N THR A 3 6.26 -37.64 0.52
CA THR A 3 7.25 -38.72 0.55
C THR A 3 7.45 -39.24 -0.87
N SER A 4 8.55 -38.85 -1.53
CA SER A 4 8.93 -39.45 -2.82
C SER A 4 9.12 -40.96 -2.62
N SER A 5 8.41 -41.76 -3.40
CA SER A 5 8.46 -43.22 -3.28
C SER A 5 9.90 -43.69 -3.58
N PRO A 6 10.48 -44.62 -2.78
CA PRO A 6 11.83 -45.15 -3.03
C PRO A 6 12.00 -45.70 -4.45
N TRP A 7 10.90 -46.16 -5.06
CA TRP A 7 10.84 -46.58 -6.46
C TRP A 7 11.16 -45.46 -7.46
N GLN A 8 10.76 -44.21 -7.20
CA GLN A 8 11.06 -43.08 -8.09
C GLN A 8 12.55 -42.74 -8.10
N ASN A 9 13.22 -42.85 -6.94
CA ASN A 9 14.67 -42.66 -6.86
C ASN A 9 15.43 -43.77 -7.62
N PHE A 10 14.97 -45.02 -7.53
CA PHE A 10 15.56 -46.14 -8.27
C PHE A 10 15.39 -46.00 -9.80
N LEU A 11 14.19 -45.61 -10.25
CA LEU A 11 13.89 -45.34 -11.66
C LEU A 11 14.62 -44.11 -12.21
N ALA A 12 14.94 -43.12 -11.38
CA ALA A 12 15.75 -41.96 -11.76
C ALA A 12 17.25 -42.29 -11.91
N LEU A 13 17.74 -43.33 -11.24
CA LEU A 13 19.15 -43.78 -11.30
C LEU A 13 19.41 -44.75 -12.47
N LEU A 14 18.37 -45.42 -12.97
CA LEU A 14 18.45 -46.40 -14.06
C LEU A 14 19.08 -45.86 -15.35
N PRO A 15 18.73 -44.68 -15.87
CA PRO A 15 19.27 -44.20 -17.14
C PRO A 15 20.77 -43.90 -17.10
N GLY A 16 21.26 -43.32 -16.00
CA GLY A 16 22.68 -43.01 -15.82
C GLY A 16 23.54 -44.24 -15.61
N THR A 17 23.05 -45.22 -14.83
CA THR A 17 23.76 -46.49 -14.56
C THR A 17 23.72 -47.44 -15.76
N LEU A 18 22.66 -47.43 -16.55
CA LEU A 18 22.57 -48.23 -17.77
C LEU A 18 23.45 -47.66 -18.89
N LEU A 19 23.58 -46.33 -18.97
CA LEU A 19 24.54 -45.67 -19.85
C LEU A 19 25.97 -46.07 -19.50
N THR A 20 26.37 -46.00 -18.23
CA THR A 20 27.73 -46.36 -17.82
C THR A 20 28.03 -47.84 -18.04
N LEU A 21 27.06 -48.72 -17.79
CA LEU A 21 27.21 -50.16 -18.04
C LEU A 21 27.35 -50.45 -19.54
N LEU A 22 26.57 -49.78 -20.40
CA LEU A 22 26.68 -49.92 -21.85
C LEU A 22 28.00 -49.36 -22.38
N THR A 23 28.48 -48.21 -21.90
CA THR A 23 29.77 -47.66 -22.34
C THR A 23 30.94 -48.54 -21.91
N ILE A 24 30.90 -49.10 -20.68
CA ILE A 24 31.90 -50.08 -20.22
C ILE A 24 31.84 -51.36 -21.07
N THR A 25 30.64 -51.85 -21.38
CA THR A 25 30.44 -53.05 -22.22
C THR A 25 30.94 -52.85 -23.65
N VAL A 26 30.67 -51.69 -24.25
CA VAL A 26 31.18 -51.31 -25.58
C VAL A 26 32.70 -51.21 -25.57
N ALA A 27 33.29 -50.58 -24.53
CA ALA A 27 34.73 -50.49 -24.39
C ALA A 27 35.39 -51.87 -24.24
N PHE A 28 34.78 -52.77 -23.46
CA PHE A 28 35.25 -54.14 -23.24
C PHE A 28 35.25 -54.96 -24.53
N LEU A 29 34.16 -54.93 -25.30
CA LEU A 29 34.03 -55.61 -26.59
C LEU A 29 34.92 -55.01 -27.69
N ARG A 30 35.34 -53.74 -27.54
CA ARG A 30 36.27 -53.09 -28.46
C ARG A 30 37.73 -53.38 -28.11
N PHE A 31 38.02 -53.66 -26.84
CA PHE A 31 39.37 -53.92 -26.34
C PHE A 31 39.79 -55.39 -26.48
N TYR A 32 38.85 -56.34 -26.35
CA TYR A 32 39.06 -57.76 -26.65
C TYR A 32 38.58 -58.05 -28.09
N ASP A 33 39.50 -58.31 -29.04
CA ASP A 33 39.20 -58.72 -30.44
C ASP A 33 39.59 -60.19 -30.68
N GLU A 34 39.08 -60.80 -31.76
CA GLU A 34 38.99 -62.23 -32.15
C GLU A 34 40.05 -63.25 -31.65
N GLN A 35 41.27 -62.83 -31.29
CA GLN A 35 42.34 -63.71 -30.82
C GLN A 35 42.11 -64.27 -29.40
N ASP A 36 41.46 -63.51 -28.50
CA ASP A 36 41.20 -63.94 -27.11
C ASP A 36 39.94 -64.81 -26.95
N PHE A 37 39.06 -64.84 -27.95
CA PHE A 37 37.82 -65.63 -27.94
C PHE A 37 37.96 -67.03 -28.56
N THR A 38 39.16 -67.38 -29.01
CA THR A 38 39.48 -68.71 -29.56
C THR A 38 39.21 -69.85 -28.56
N ILE A 39 39.25 -69.59 -27.26
CA ILE A 39 38.92 -70.55 -26.19
C ILE A 39 37.40 -70.77 -26.04
N LEU A 40 36.58 -69.81 -26.49
CA LEU A 40 35.13 -69.81 -26.23
C LEU A 40 34.25 -69.99 -27.48
N GLY A 41 34.82 -70.09 -28.70
CA GLY A 41 34.19 -70.72 -29.88
C GLY A 41 32.78 -70.28 -30.31
N GLN A 42 32.18 -69.25 -29.70
CA GLN A 42 30.71 -69.08 -29.71
C GLN A 42 30.25 -67.66 -30.02
N ILE A 43 31.16 -66.67 -30.11
CA ILE A 43 30.81 -65.30 -30.52
C ILE A 43 31.23 -65.09 -31.99
N ARG A 44 30.26 -65.20 -32.88
CA ARG A 44 30.40 -64.93 -34.31
C ARG A 44 30.24 -63.42 -34.56
N GLU A 45 31.23 -62.80 -35.20
CA GLU A 45 31.25 -61.38 -35.64
C GLU A 45 31.24 -60.31 -34.51
N PRO A 46 32.31 -60.20 -33.70
CA PRO A 46 32.41 -59.26 -32.58
C PRO A 46 32.23 -57.78 -32.99
N ARG A 47 32.66 -57.41 -34.19
CA ARG A 47 32.50 -56.05 -34.73
C ARG A 47 31.04 -55.65 -34.96
N LEU A 48 30.19 -56.59 -35.39
CA LEU A 48 28.77 -56.34 -35.61
C LEU A 48 28.03 -56.10 -34.28
N TRP A 49 28.40 -56.86 -33.25
CA TRP A 49 27.87 -56.69 -31.89
C TRP A 49 28.30 -55.38 -31.23
N SER A 50 29.57 -54.96 -31.40
CA SER A 50 30.06 -53.66 -30.93
C SER A 50 29.28 -52.48 -31.52
N ASN A 51 29.04 -52.51 -32.84
CA ASN A 51 28.28 -51.44 -33.50
C ASN A 51 26.84 -51.38 -32.97
N ARG A 52 26.18 -52.53 -32.77
CA ARG A 52 24.82 -52.60 -32.19
C ARG A 52 24.77 -52.04 -30.77
N LEU A 53 25.76 -52.36 -29.94
CA LEU A 53 25.84 -51.86 -28.57
C LEU A 53 26.16 -50.37 -28.51
N THR A 54 26.94 -49.85 -29.47
CA THR A 54 27.21 -48.41 -29.58
C THR A 54 25.94 -47.64 -29.92
N VAL A 55 25.13 -48.15 -30.86
CA VAL A 55 23.83 -47.57 -31.17
C VAL A 55 22.89 -47.65 -29.97
N ALA A 56 22.86 -48.79 -29.26
CA ALA A 56 22.06 -48.93 -28.04
C ALA A 56 22.50 -47.92 -26.95
N ALA A 57 23.80 -47.73 -26.75
CA ALA A 57 24.34 -46.75 -25.81
C ALA A 57 23.93 -45.32 -26.17
N LEU A 58 23.97 -44.95 -27.45
CA LEU A 58 23.52 -43.64 -27.93
C LEU A 58 22.02 -43.45 -27.71
N LEU A 59 21.20 -44.46 -28.01
CA LEU A 59 19.75 -44.38 -27.77
C LEU A 59 19.43 -44.19 -26.28
N VAL A 60 20.12 -44.92 -25.40
CA VAL A 60 19.98 -44.76 -23.94
C VAL A 60 20.43 -43.38 -23.49
N ALA A 61 21.51 -42.84 -24.07
CA ALA A 61 21.97 -41.47 -23.78
C ALA A 61 20.91 -40.43 -24.12
N VAL A 62 20.29 -40.54 -25.29
CA VAL A 62 19.22 -39.64 -25.73
C VAL A 62 17.99 -39.75 -24.84
N VAL A 63 17.60 -40.96 -24.45
CA VAL A 63 16.47 -41.18 -23.53
C VAL A 63 16.78 -40.60 -22.15
N ASN A 64 17.97 -40.86 -21.60
CA ASN A 64 18.41 -40.30 -20.32
C ASN A 64 18.38 -38.76 -20.35
N PHE A 65 18.97 -38.17 -21.38
CA PHE A 65 18.99 -36.72 -21.56
C PHE A 65 17.56 -36.14 -21.67
N SER A 66 16.67 -36.82 -22.39
CA SER A 66 15.27 -36.39 -22.54
C SER A 66 14.50 -36.41 -21.22
N VAL A 67 14.70 -37.44 -20.39
CA VAL A 67 14.07 -37.54 -19.07
C VAL A 67 14.61 -36.47 -18.12
N GLU A 68 15.92 -36.28 -18.09
CA GLU A 68 16.56 -35.28 -17.24
C GLU A 68 16.16 -33.86 -17.67
N TRP A 69 16.09 -33.60 -18.99
CA TRP A 69 15.61 -32.34 -19.54
C TRP A 69 14.16 -32.06 -19.14
N ASN A 70 13.27 -33.05 -19.27
CA ASN A 70 11.86 -32.90 -18.87
C ASN A 70 11.72 -32.65 -17.36
N ARG A 71 12.53 -33.33 -16.53
CA ARG A 71 12.57 -33.09 -15.09
C ARG A 71 13.01 -31.66 -14.78
N ARG A 72 14.14 -31.23 -15.36
CA ARG A 72 14.68 -29.89 -15.15
C ARG A 72 13.74 -28.80 -15.65
N ASN A 73 13.09 -29.01 -16.79
CA ASN A 73 12.10 -28.08 -17.32
C ASN A 73 10.90 -27.89 -16.37
N ARG A 74 10.43 -28.97 -15.72
CA ARG A 74 9.38 -28.87 -14.70
C ARG A 74 9.83 -28.11 -13.46
N GLU A 75 11.08 -28.28 -13.04
CA GLU A 75 11.64 -27.55 -11.89
C GLU A 75 11.78 -26.06 -12.22
N THR A 76 12.27 -25.71 -13.42
CA THR A 76 12.32 -24.32 -13.90
C THR A 76 10.94 -23.69 -13.97
N ASN A 77 9.93 -24.42 -14.47
CA ASN A 77 8.56 -23.88 -14.55
C ASN A 77 7.98 -23.59 -13.17
N ARG A 78 8.25 -24.46 -12.17
CA ARG A 78 7.83 -24.23 -10.79
C ARG A 78 8.50 -23.01 -10.17
N LEU A 79 9.80 -22.82 -10.40
CA LEU A 79 10.51 -21.64 -9.93
C LEU A 79 9.95 -20.36 -10.56
N ALA A 80 9.67 -20.40 -11.86
CA ALA A 80 9.05 -19.27 -12.56
C ALA A 80 7.64 -18.94 -12.03
N GLU A 81 6.82 -19.96 -11.76
CA GLU A 81 5.50 -19.79 -11.15
C GLU A 81 5.60 -19.21 -9.72
N ASP A 82 6.54 -19.69 -8.91
CA ASP A 82 6.74 -19.20 -7.54
C ASP A 82 7.24 -17.74 -7.53
N ASP A 83 8.16 -17.39 -8.43
CA ASP A 83 8.64 -16.02 -8.59
C ASP A 83 7.53 -15.09 -9.10
N GLN A 84 6.70 -15.55 -10.03
CA GLN A 84 5.51 -14.81 -10.47
C GLN A 84 4.54 -14.57 -9.31
N ARG A 85 4.23 -15.62 -8.53
CA ARG A 85 3.33 -15.50 -7.36
C ARG A 85 3.86 -14.50 -6.34
N ARG A 86 5.17 -14.55 -6.05
CA ARG A 86 5.82 -13.58 -5.15
C ARG A 86 5.71 -12.16 -5.70
N GLY A 87 5.97 -11.97 -6.99
CA GLY A 87 5.82 -10.68 -7.66
C GLY A 87 4.40 -10.13 -7.60
N ASP A 88 3.40 -10.98 -7.82
CA ASP A 88 1.99 -10.60 -7.74
C ASP A 88 1.55 -10.29 -6.31
N GLU A 89 2.00 -11.06 -5.32
CA GLU A 89 1.76 -10.77 -3.91
C GLU A 89 2.37 -9.43 -3.48
N GLU A 90 3.60 -9.14 -3.92
CA GLU A 90 4.24 -7.85 -3.65
C GLU A 90 3.49 -6.69 -4.30
N ARG A 91 3.02 -6.86 -5.54
CA ARG A 91 2.19 -5.85 -6.22
C ARG A 91 0.90 -5.59 -5.45
N ARG A 92 0.18 -6.64 -5.07
CA ARG A 92 -1.06 -6.52 -4.28
C ARG A 92 -0.80 -5.79 -2.95
N ARG A 93 0.27 -6.14 -2.23
CA ARG A 93 0.65 -5.45 -0.99
C ARG A 93 0.93 -3.97 -1.21
N ARG A 94 1.60 -3.60 -2.31
CA ARG A 94 1.87 -2.19 -2.65
C ARG A 94 0.60 -1.44 -3.03
N GLU A 95 -0.30 -2.07 -3.78
CA GLU A 95 -1.60 -1.49 -4.14
C GLU A 95 -2.48 -1.29 -2.90
N GLU A 96 -2.56 -2.27 -2.01
CA GLU A 96 -3.29 -2.18 -0.74
C GLU A 96 -2.71 -1.11 0.19
N ALA A 97 -1.38 -1.01 0.28
CA ALA A 97 -0.71 0.02 1.05
C ALA A 97 -1.02 1.42 0.50
N THR A 98 -0.90 1.61 -0.81
CA THR A 98 -1.24 2.87 -1.50
C THR A 98 -2.71 3.23 -1.29
N ARG A 99 -3.62 2.27 -1.42
CA ARG A 99 -5.05 2.49 -1.18
C ARG A 99 -5.32 2.95 0.25
N THR A 100 -4.72 2.25 1.23
CA THR A 100 -4.89 2.60 2.65
C THR A 100 -4.34 3.99 2.95
N GLU A 101 -3.22 4.37 2.33
CA GLU A 101 -2.65 5.70 2.46
C GLU A 101 -3.56 6.78 1.85
N ASN A 102 -4.07 6.56 0.64
CA ASN A 102 -5.02 7.45 -0.01
C ASN A 102 -6.28 7.66 0.83
N GLU A 103 -6.87 6.58 1.36
CA GLU A 103 -8.03 6.67 2.25
C GLU A 103 -7.74 7.49 3.53
N ARG A 104 -6.52 7.40 4.08
CA ARG A 104 -6.09 8.22 5.23
C ARG A 104 -5.92 9.69 4.86
N VAL A 105 -5.41 9.98 3.66
CA VAL A 105 -5.26 11.35 3.15
C VAL A 105 -6.64 11.97 2.92
N GLU A 106 -7.56 11.25 2.29
CA GLU A 106 -8.93 11.71 2.05
C GLU A 106 -9.68 12.01 3.36
N ARG A 107 -9.57 11.13 4.37
CA ARG A 107 -10.16 11.38 5.70
C ARG A 107 -9.62 12.65 6.32
N ARG A 108 -8.29 12.84 6.30
CA ARG A 108 -7.66 14.06 6.83
C ARG A 108 -8.10 15.31 6.09
N GLN A 109 -8.22 15.24 4.76
CA GLN A 109 -8.74 16.36 3.98
C GLN A 109 -10.19 16.68 4.33
N GLY A 110 -11.04 15.66 4.49
CA GLY A 110 -12.42 15.83 4.93
C GLY A 110 -12.54 16.47 6.31
N GLU A 111 -11.69 16.07 7.26
CA GLU A 111 -11.61 16.69 8.59
C GLU A 111 -11.20 18.17 8.50
N ILE A 112 -10.14 18.47 7.74
CA ILE A 112 -9.68 19.86 7.55
C ILE A 112 -10.78 20.73 6.93
N GLN A 113 -11.52 20.22 5.96
CA GLN A 113 -12.63 20.96 5.34
C GLN A 113 -13.77 21.23 6.34
N ARG A 114 -14.12 20.24 7.17
CA ARG A 114 -15.12 20.41 8.23
C ARG A 114 -14.69 21.42 9.28
N ASP A 115 -13.43 21.35 9.71
CA ASP A 115 -12.87 22.28 10.69
C ASP A 115 -12.85 23.71 10.15
N ARG A 116 -12.50 23.89 8.87
CA ARG A 116 -12.58 25.20 8.21
C ARG A 116 -14.01 25.72 8.16
N ALA A 117 -14.97 24.90 7.74
CA ALA A 117 -16.38 25.29 7.69
C ALA A 117 -16.91 25.68 9.09
N ALA A 118 -16.57 24.90 10.12
CA ALA A 118 -16.93 25.20 11.50
C ALA A 118 -16.26 26.47 12.03
N ALA A 119 -15.00 26.74 11.65
CA ALA A 119 -14.31 27.97 12.00
C ALA A 119 -14.98 29.20 11.36
N GLU A 120 -15.35 29.11 10.07
CA GLU A 120 -16.07 30.17 9.38
C GLU A 120 -17.44 30.45 10.02
N GLU A 121 -18.18 29.40 10.38
CA GLU A 121 -19.48 29.55 11.06
C GLU A 121 -19.32 30.23 12.41
N ARG A 122 -18.33 29.82 13.21
CA ARG A 122 -17.99 30.48 14.49
C ARG A 122 -17.64 31.94 14.30
N GLU A 123 -16.87 32.27 13.27
CA GLU A 123 -16.48 33.64 13.00
C GLU A 123 -17.69 34.52 12.62
N ARG A 124 -18.61 33.98 11.80
CA ARG A 124 -19.86 34.66 11.45
C ARG A 124 -20.73 34.91 12.69
N ALA A 125 -20.91 33.88 13.52
CA ALA A 125 -21.66 33.98 14.76
C ALA A 125 -21.02 35.01 15.73
N ASN A 126 -19.70 35.06 15.80
CA ASN A 126 -18.99 36.03 16.63
C ASN A 126 -19.16 37.46 16.10
N ARG A 127 -19.09 37.66 14.78
CA ARG A 127 -19.37 38.95 14.14
C ARG A 127 -20.79 39.43 14.42
N GLU A 128 -21.78 38.55 14.34
CA GLU A 128 -23.17 38.88 14.65
C GLU A 128 -23.35 39.24 16.13
N ARG A 129 -22.76 38.48 17.05
CA ARG A 129 -22.78 38.81 18.48
C ARG A 129 -22.14 40.17 18.77
N ASN A 130 -21.02 40.49 18.13
CA ASN A 130 -20.35 41.78 18.31
C ASN A 130 -21.24 42.93 17.83
N ARG A 131 -21.88 42.80 16.65
CA ARG A 131 -22.84 43.80 16.17
C ARG A 131 -24.01 43.98 17.13
N ALA A 132 -24.60 42.89 17.60
CA ALA A 132 -25.69 42.93 18.56
C ALA A 132 -25.25 43.56 19.91
N ALA A 133 -24.02 43.33 20.34
CA ALA A 133 -23.45 43.96 21.54
C ALA A 133 -23.25 45.46 21.35
N GLU A 134 -22.70 45.89 20.22
CA GLU A 134 -22.55 47.31 19.88
C GLU A 134 -23.90 48.04 19.80
N GLU A 135 -24.91 47.42 19.19
CA GLU A 135 -26.27 47.99 19.13
C GLU A 135 -26.90 48.12 20.51
N ARG A 136 -26.74 47.11 21.37
CA ARG A 136 -27.19 47.17 22.77
C ARG A 136 -26.49 48.28 23.54
N GLU A 137 -25.19 48.47 23.34
CA GLU A 137 -24.43 49.53 23.98
C GLU A 137 -24.90 50.91 23.52
N ARG A 138 -25.11 51.10 22.21
CA ARG A 138 -25.66 52.34 21.65
C ARG A 138 -27.06 52.64 22.20
N ALA A 139 -27.93 51.63 22.26
CA ALA A 139 -29.28 51.77 22.83
C ALA A 139 -29.24 52.10 24.33
N ALA A 140 -28.37 51.43 25.09
CA ALA A 140 -28.16 51.70 26.51
C ALA A 140 -27.63 53.12 26.75
N ARG A 141 -26.67 53.59 25.91
CA ARG A 141 -26.13 54.96 25.96
C ARG A 141 -27.23 55.98 25.70
N ARG A 142 -28.05 55.79 24.66
CA ARG A 142 -29.20 56.66 24.35
C ARG A 142 -30.20 56.71 25.50
N THR A 143 -30.56 55.55 26.05
CA THR A 143 -31.48 55.46 27.20
C THR A 143 -30.90 56.18 28.43
N ARG A 144 -29.60 56.05 28.69
CA ARG A 144 -28.94 56.71 29.82
C ARG A 144 -28.96 58.24 29.67
N ILE A 145 -28.73 58.75 28.47
CA ILE A 145 -28.81 60.18 28.14
C ILE A 145 -30.26 60.69 28.34
N GLN A 146 -31.25 59.98 27.79
CA GLN A 146 -32.66 60.35 27.94
C GLN A 146 -33.12 60.37 29.39
N ASN A 147 -32.77 59.32 30.16
CA ASN A 147 -33.09 59.25 31.58
C ASN A 147 -32.45 60.40 32.36
N ARG A 148 -31.19 60.74 32.05
CA ARG A 148 -30.49 61.85 32.73
C ARG A 148 -31.15 63.20 32.43
N GLY A 149 -31.50 63.47 31.17
CA GLY A 149 -32.23 64.67 30.78
C GLY A 149 -33.58 64.77 31.47
N THR A 150 -34.35 63.69 31.47
CA THR A 150 -35.68 63.61 32.13
C THR A 150 -35.58 63.92 33.62
N ILE A 151 -34.60 63.33 34.33
CA ILE A 151 -34.38 63.59 35.76
C ILE A 151 -34.04 65.06 36.02
N LEU A 152 -33.17 65.67 35.21
CA LEU A 152 -32.78 67.08 35.38
C LEU A 152 -33.97 68.02 35.12
N GLN A 153 -34.78 67.73 34.10
CA GLN A 153 -35.99 68.49 33.80
C GLN A 153 -37.02 68.40 34.94
N ILE A 154 -37.30 67.19 35.45
CA ILE A 154 -38.20 66.98 36.59
C ILE A 154 -37.69 67.75 37.81
N ARG A 155 -36.39 67.65 38.11
CA ARG A 155 -35.80 68.34 39.27
C ARG A 155 -35.94 69.86 39.16
N TYR A 156 -35.75 70.44 37.98
CA TYR A 156 -35.97 71.87 37.76
C TYR A 156 -37.44 72.29 37.88
N GLN A 157 -38.38 71.45 37.42
CA GLN A 157 -39.82 71.72 37.54
C GLN A 157 -40.33 71.64 38.99
N VAL A 158 -39.80 70.70 39.77
CA VAL A 158 -40.17 70.53 41.19
C VAL A 158 -39.52 71.62 42.04
N GLU A 159 -38.26 71.98 41.76
CA GLU A 159 -37.50 73.00 42.48
C GLU A 159 -36.79 73.95 41.50
N PRO A 160 -37.46 75.05 41.08
CA PRO A 160 -36.86 76.03 40.19
C PRO A 160 -35.88 76.91 40.97
N ASN A 161 -34.62 76.49 41.02
CA ASN A 161 -33.51 77.23 41.61
C ASN A 161 -32.34 77.38 40.63
N GLU A 162 -31.44 78.34 40.91
CA GLU A 162 -30.30 78.69 40.06
C GLU A 162 -29.39 77.47 39.78
N ALA A 163 -29.16 76.64 40.80
CA ALA A 163 -28.30 75.47 40.72
C ALA A 163 -28.86 74.39 39.78
N ASN A 164 -30.15 74.07 39.90
CA ASN A 164 -30.83 73.11 39.03
C ASN A 164 -30.93 73.64 37.58
N GLY A 165 -31.16 74.95 37.41
CA GLY A 165 -31.17 75.60 36.10
C GLY A 165 -29.81 75.56 35.42
N GLN A 166 -28.72 75.79 36.16
CA GLN A 166 -27.36 75.72 35.64
C GLN A 166 -26.94 74.29 35.28
N ALA A 167 -27.32 73.30 36.10
CA ALA A 167 -27.07 71.89 35.80
C ALA A 167 -27.79 71.43 34.52
N LEU A 168 -29.03 71.88 34.29
CA LEU A 168 -29.77 71.58 33.06
C LEU A 168 -29.15 72.27 31.83
N ARG A 169 -28.78 73.55 31.94
CA ARG A 169 -28.09 74.28 30.85
C ARG A 169 -26.75 73.64 30.47
N ASN A 170 -25.95 73.25 31.46
CA ASN A 170 -24.68 72.56 31.21
C ASN A 170 -24.87 71.21 30.50
N PHE A 171 -25.91 70.46 30.87
CA PHE A 171 -26.23 69.19 30.20
C PHE A 171 -26.72 69.40 28.76
N LEU A 172 -27.52 70.44 28.50
CA LEU A 172 -27.94 70.78 27.14
C LEU A 172 -26.75 71.22 26.26
N ALA A 173 -25.85 72.05 26.80
CA ALA A 173 -24.62 72.42 26.11
C ALA A 173 -23.72 71.20 25.81
N PHE A 174 -23.62 70.25 26.74
CA PHE A 174 -22.91 68.99 26.50
C PHE A 174 -23.51 68.17 25.34
N LEU A 175 -24.85 68.15 25.21
CA LEU A 175 -25.50 67.47 24.10
C LEU A 175 -25.35 68.21 22.77
N GLU A 176 -25.20 69.53 22.78
CA GLU A 176 -24.91 70.33 21.58
C GLU A 176 -23.48 70.09 21.08
N GLU A 177 -22.52 69.95 22.00
CA GLU A 177 -21.10 69.72 21.66
C GLU A 177 -20.78 68.25 21.29
N TYR A 178 -21.45 67.28 21.92
CA TYR A 178 -21.15 65.83 21.77
C TYR A 178 -22.34 65.00 21.27
N GLY A 179 -23.34 65.63 20.66
CA GLY A 179 -24.60 65.01 20.24
C GLY A 179 -24.56 64.18 18.95
N GLU A 180 -23.47 64.25 18.16
CA GLU A 180 -23.23 63.39 16.99
C GLU A 180 -22.48 62.09 17.33
#